data_AF-A0A1J1LMZ0-F1
#
_entry.id   AF-A0A1J1LMZ0-F1
#
_cell.length_a   1.000
_cell.length_b   1.000
_cell.length_c   1.000
_cell.angle_alpha   90.00
_cell.angle_beta   90.00
_cell.angle_gamma   90.00
#
_symmetry.space_group_name_H-M   'P 1'
#
loop_
_entity.id
_entity.type
_entity.pdbx_description
1 polymer ?
#
loop_
_entity_poly.entity_id
_entity_poly.type
_entity_poly.pdbx_seq_one_letter_code
_entity_poly.pdbx_strand_id
1 'polypeptide(L)'
;MITLHPKTLTEPQLIQALTTTTQSLLYPSESDYPITIKTLSAADIGDKLTISEVARHLYTQQQLTPPQRILKRTLVYWTKTFFGNLPQLLIRYSDGSYSVQPPEHPVELWRTLHGLVFDHLIHVALWHCILNGVESDLHLIGRHVLIQHDPDTNAANLQLGNWVALSTRIVQT
;
A
#
# COMPACT_ATOMS: atom_id res chain seq x y z
N MET A 1 27.47 -13.74 10.89
CA MET A 1 26.26 -13.98 10.06
C MET A 1 25.56 -12.63 9.95
N ILE A 2 25.68 -11.93 8.83
CA ILE A 2 25.10 -10.58 8.67
C ILE A 2 23.71 -10.79 8.06
N THR A 3 22.69 -10.72 8.90
CA THR A 3 21.29 -10.71 8.49
C THR A 3 20.87 -9.24 8.39
N LEU A 4 20.69 -8.75 7.17
CA LEU A 4 20.13 -7.43 6.90
C LEU A 4 19.22 -7.55 5.68
N HIS A 5 18.06 -6.93 5.58
CA HIS A 5 16.88 -6.71 6.43
C HIS A 5 15.83 -6.21 5.39
N PRO A 6 14.51 -6.29 5.64
CA PRO A 6 13.52 -5.59 4.81
C PRO A 6 13.98 -4.14 4.53
N LYS A 7 13.70 -3.59 3.33
CA LYS A 7 14.11 -2.24 2.82
C LYS A 7 15.34 -2.15 1.89
N THR A 8 15.66 -3.19 1.11
CA THR A 8 16.80 -3.17 0.16
C THR A 8 16.45 -2.79 -1.28
N LEU A 9 15.17 -2.79 -1.66
CA LEU A 9 14.74 -2.45 -3.02
C LEU A 9 14.83 -0.95 -3.26
N THR A 10 15.51 -0.57 -4.33
CA THR A 10 15.45 0.80 -4.87
C THR A 10 14.00 1.14 -5.27
N GLU A 11 13.67 2.44 -5.34
CA GLU A 11 12.32 2.87 -5.70
C GLU A 11 11.84 2.27 -7.04
N PRO A 12 12.62 2.29 -8.15
CA PRO A 12 12.18 1.67 -9.40
C PRO A 12 11.91 0.16 -9.28
N GLN A 13 12.75 -0.56 -8.52
CA GLN A 13 12.56 -2.00 -8.28
C GLN A 13 11.30 -2.28 -7.46
N LEU A 14 11.02 -1.46 -6.43
CA LEU A 14 9.78 -1.56 -5.67
C LEU A 14 8.56 -1.31 -6.56
N ILE A 15 8.58 -0.24 -7.37
CA ILE A 15 7.47 0.08 -8.28
C ILE A 15 7.23 -1.06 -9.28
N GLN A 16 8.29 -1.63 -9.85
CA GLN A 16 8.19 -2.79 -10.72
C GLN A 16 7.58 -3.99 -9.99
N ALA A 17 8.09 -4.33 -8.80
CA ALA A 17 7.58 -5.46 -8.01
C ALA A 17 6.11 -5.28 -7.62
N LEU A 18 5.73 -4.07 -7.19
CA LEU A 18 4.34 -3.73 -6.89
C LEU A 18 3.46 -3.88 -8.13
N THR A 19 3.88 -3.31 -9.27
CA THR A 19 3.14 -3.36 -10.54
C THR A 19 2.92 -4.81 -10.99
N THR A 20 3.96 -5.64 -10.99
CA THR A 20 3.86 -7.06 -11.35
C THR A 20 2.92 -7.81 -10.41
N THR A 21 3.04 -7.56 -9.09
CA THR A 21 2.20 -8.23 -8.10
C THR A 21 0.73 -7.84 -8.25
N THR A 22 0.43 -6.57 -8.56
CA THR A 22 -0.94 -6.06 -8.67
C THR A 22 -1.59 -6.31 -10.04
N GLN A 23 -0.83 -6.64 -11.08
CA GLN A 23 -1.34 -6.75 -12.45
C GLN A 23 -2.49 -7.77 -12.59
N SER A 24 -2.45 -8.86 -11.82
CA SER A 24 -3.48 -9.90 -11.82
C SER A 24 -4.40 -9.84 -10.60
N LEU A 25 -4.29 -8.78 -9.78
CA LEU A 25 -5.11 -8.61 -8.59
C LEU A 25 -6.27 -7.64 -8.86
N LEU A 26 -7.45 -8.04 -8.43
CA LEU A 26 -8.61 -7.16 -8.30
C LEU A 26 -8.91 -6.94 -6.82
N TYR A 27 -9.22 -5.70 -6.46
CA TYR A 27 -9.57 -5.34 -5.10
C TYR A 27 -10.99 -5.84 -4.78
N PRO A 28 -11.18 -6.65 -3.73
CA PRO A 28 -12.46 -7.27 -3.43
C PRO A 28 -13.42 -6.25 -2.78
N SER A 29 -14.35 -5.72 -3.59
CA SER A 29 -15.50 -4.93 -3.13
C SER A 29 -16.79 -5.48 -3.75
N GLU A 30 -17.92 -4.76 -3.71
CA GLU A 30 -19.13 -5.20 -4.45
C GLU A 30 -18.91 -5.22 -5.98
N SER A 31 -17.87 -4.55 -6.45
CA SER A 31 -17.36 -4.66 -7.82
C SER A 31 -15.84 -4.78 -7.81
N ASP A 32 -15.31 -5.61 -8.70
CA ASP A 32 -13.88 -5.87 -8.78
C ASP A 32 -13.18 -4.77 -9.58
N TYR A 33 -12.29 -4.02 -8.92
CA TYR A 33 -11.48 -2.98 -9.55
C TYR A 33 -9.99 -3.30 -9.49
N PRO A 34 -9.21 -2.98 -10.55
CA PRO A 34 -7.77 -3.17 -10.52
C PRO A 34 -7.10 -2.25 -9.49
N ILE A 35 -5.89 -2.62 -9.09
CA ILE A 35 -5.01 -1.77 -8.29
C ILE A 35 -4.03 -1.07 -9.23
N THR A 36 -3.92 0.24 -9.10
CA THR A 36 -3.00 1.08 -9.88
C THR A 36 -1.90 1.64 -8.97
N ILE A 37 -0.68 1.68 -9.47
CA ILE A 37 0.48 2.22 -8.74
C ILE A 37 0.78 3.62 -9.26
N LYS A 38 0.97 4.58 -8.34
CA LYS A 38 1.42 5.94 -8.67
C LYS A 38 2.56 6.35 -7.76
N THR A 39 3.55 7.05 -8.32
CA THR A 39 4.61 7.72 -7.56
C THR A 39 4.25 9.20 -7.42
N LEU A 40 4.35 9.74 -6.21
CA LEU A 40 4.13 11.15 -5.91
C LEU A 40 5.44 11.77 -5.41
N SER A 41 5.90 12.81 -6.10
CA SER A 41 7.19 13.45 -5.84
C SER A 41 7.32 13.96 -4.40
N ALA A 42 8.34 13.49 -3.68
CA ALA A 42 8.66 14.02 -2.36
C ALA A 42 9.14 15.48 -2.42
N ALA A 43 9.68 15.93 -3.57
CA ALA A 43 10.05 17.33 -3.76
C ALA A 43 8.81 18.26 -3.80
N ASP A 44 7.66 17.75 -4.27
CA ASP A 44 6.43 18.52 -4.37
C ASP A 44 5.59 18.49 -3.07
N ILE A 45 5.67 17.39 -2.32
CA ILE A 45 4.85 17.14 -1.12
C ILE A 45 5.60 17.47 0.17
N GLY A 46 6.91 17.29 0.18
CA GLY A 46 7.74 17.31 1.38
C GLY A 46 7.54 16.07 2.25
N ASP A 47 7.82 16.23 3.55
CA ASP A 47 7.93 15.12 4.50
C ASP A 47 6.59 14.59 5.04
N LYS A 48 5.49 15.32 4.81
CA LYS A 48 4.18 14.98 5.37
C LYS A 48 3.08 15.10 4.32
N LEU A 49 2.45 13.97 4.03
CA LEU A 49 1.27 13.93 3.17
C LEU A 49 0.02 14.44 3.91
N THR A 50 -0.59 15.51 3.38
CA THR A 50 -1.81 16.14 3.91
C THR A 50 -3.03 15.84 3.04
N ILE A 51 -4.23 16.17 3.52
CA ILE A 51 -5.48 16.04 2.74
C ILE A 51 -5.39 16.88 1.45
N SER A 52 -4.87 18.10 1.53
CA SER A 52 -4.71 18.99 0.38
C SER A 52 -3.77 18.40 -0.67
N GLU A 53 -2.68 17.76 -0.24
CA GLU A 53 -1.74 17.10 -1.15
C GLU A 53 -2.36 15.89 -1.84
N VAL A 54 -3.14 15.09 -1.10
CA VAL A 54 -3.90 13.96 -1.66
C VAL A 54 -4.89 14.46 -2.72
N ALA A 55 -5.68 15.49 -2.41
CA ALA A 55 -6.62 16.07 -3.36
C ALA A 55 -5.90 16.61 -4.61
N ARG A 56 -4.81 17.36 -4.41
CA ARG A 56 -4.03 17.98 -5.50
C ARG A 56 -3.45 16.94 -6.45
N HIS A 57 -2.72 15.95 -5.93
CA HIS A 57 -1.96 15.00 -6.74
C HIS A 57 -2.82 13.87 -7.33
N LEU A 58 -3.87 13.44 -6.63
CA LEU A 58 -4.70 12.32 -7.08
C LEU A 58 -5.92 12.77 -7.88
N TYR A 59 -6.40 14.01 -7.72
CA TYR A 59 -7.61 14.50 -8.39
C TYR A 59 -7.35 15.76 -9.23
N THR A 60 -6.89 16.86 -8.63
CA THR A 60 -6.81 18.15 -9.31
C THR A 60 -5.86 18.13 -10.51
N GLN A 61 -4.64 17.62 -10.34
CA GLN A 61 -3.66 17.52 -11.43
C GLN A 61 -4.09 16.53 -12.52
N GLN A 62 -4.92 15.56 -12.16
CA GLN A 62 -5.45 14.54 -13.07
C GLN A 62 -6.77 15.00 -13.73
N GLN A 63 -7.25 16.21 -13.43
CA GLN A 63 -8.53 16.74 -13.91
C GLN A 63 -9.73 15.83 -13.58
N LEU A 64 -9.66 15.11 -12.46
CA LEU A 64 -10.75 14.27 -11.97
C LEU A 64 -11.69 15.06 -11.06
N THR A 65 -12.93 14.59 -10.94
CA THR A 65 -13.90 15.13 -9.99
C THR A 65 -13.35 14.98 -8.57
N PRO A 66 -13.26 16.07 -7.79
CA PRO A 66 -12.76 15.99 -6.43
C PRO A 66 -13.74 15.19 -5.54
N PRO A 67 -13.23 14.42 -4.57
CA PRO A 67 -14.08 13.68 -3.64
C PRO A 67 -14.88 14.64 -2.75
N GLN A 68 -16.11 14.24 -2.41
CA GLN A 68 -16.96 14.95 -1.44
C GLN A 68 -16.32 14.99 -0.05
N ARG A 69 -15.57 13.93 0.30
CA ARG A 69 -14.90 13.81 1.60
C ARG A 69 -13.67 12.94 1.50
N ILE A 70 -12.60 13.33 2.22
CA ILE A 70 -11.36 12.55 2.35
C ILE A 70 -11.17 12.17 3.81
N LEU A 71 -10.96 10.88 4.06
CA LEU A 71 -10.76 10.31 5.38
C LEU A 71 -9.38 9.63 5.45
N LYS A 72 -8.54 10.06 6.40
CA LYS A 72 -7.26 9.40 6.68
C LYS A 72 -7.43 8.31 7.75
N ARG A 73 -6.96 7.09 7.47
CA ARG A 73 -6.94 5.95 8.40
C ARG A 73 -5.50 5.51 8.65
N THR A 74 -5.16 5.31 9.93
CA THR A 74 -3.80 4.99 10.40
C THR A 74 -3.64 3.49 10.70
N LEU A 75 -2.44 3.09 11.16
CA LEU A 75 -1.87 1.74 11.18
C LEU A 75 -2.83 0.57 11.42
N VAL A 76 -3.57 0.57 12.53
CA VAL A 76 -4.45 -0.57 12.89
C VAL A 76 -5.67 -0.67 11.95
N TYR A 77 -6.14 0.47 11.45
CA TYR A 77 -7.32 0.53 10.60
C TYR A 77 -6.98 0.22 9.15
N TRP A 78 -5.87 0.76 8.63
CA TRP A 78 -5.59 0.59 7.21
C TRP A 78 -5.28 -0.85 6.83
N THR A 79 -4.58 -1.60 7.68
CA THR A 79 -4.25 -3.01 7.42
C THR A 79 -5.51 -3.86 7.37
N LYS A 80 -6.39 -3.70 8.36
CA LYS A 80 -7.69 -4.37 8.40
C LYS A 80 -8.58 -3.96 7.23
N THR A 81 -8.60 -2.69 6.85
CA THR A 81 -9.46 -2.22 5.77
C THR A 81 -8.92 -2.62 4.39
N PHE A 82 -7.64 -2.40 4.12
CA PHE A 82 -7.06 -2.64 2.80
C PHE A 82 -6.77 -4.13 2.55
N PHE A 83 -6.35 -4.88 3.58
CA PHE A 83 -5.95 -6.28 3.48
C PHE A 83 -6.84 -7.25 4.30
N GLY A 84 -7.79 -6.78 5.11
CA GLY A 84 -8.49 -7.65 6.06
C GLY A 84 -9.60 -8.53 5.47
N ASN A 85 -10.03 -8.29 4.23
CA ASN A 85 -10.93 -9.18 3.49
C ASN A 85 -10.21 -10.26 2.69
N LEU A 86 -8.88 -10.32 2.76
CA LEU A 86 -8.12 -11.43 2.19
C LEU A 86 -8.47 -12.70 2.94
N PRO A 87 -8.65 -13.84 2.24
CA PRO A 87 -8.96 -15.11 2.89
C PRO A 87 -8.00 -15.30 4.07
N GLN A 88 -8.58 -15.49 5.25
CA GLN A 88 -7.83 -15.84 6.45
C GLN A 88 -7.11 -17.17 6.17
N LEU A 89 -5.87 -17.09 5.70
CA LEU A 89 -4.93 -18.20 5.59
C LEU A 89 -4.49 -18.73 6.96
N LEU A 90 -5.12 -18.28 8.03
CA LEU A 90 -4.80 -18.63 9.39
C LEU A 90 -6.12 -18.70 10.16
N ILE A 91 -6.81 -19.83 9.99
CA ILE A 91 -7.96 -20.16 10.83
C ILE A 91 -7.36 -20.62 12.16
N ARG A 92 -7.50 -19.80 13.20
CA ARG A 92 -7.08 -20.15 14.55
C ARG A 92 -8.26 -20.75 15.31
N TYR A 93 -8.14 -21.98 15.74
CA TYR A 93 -9.18 -22.68 16.48
C TYR A 93 -9.10 -22.31 17.97
N SER A 94 -10.19 -22.58 18.71
CA SER A 94 -10.29 -22.26 20.15
C SER A 94 -9.29 -23.00 21.02
N ASP A 95 -8.69 -24.08 20.52
CA ASP A 95 -7.63 -24.86 21.16
C ASP A 95 -6.22 -24.29 20.90
N GLY A 96 -6.13 -23.18 20.16
CA GLY A 96 -4.86 -22.52 19.81
C GLY A 96 -4.16 -23.12 18.60
N SER A 97 -4.68 -24.20 18.01
CA SER A 97 -4.20 -24.74 16.74
C SER A 97 -4.55 -23.79 15.58
N TYR A 98 -3.84 -23.92 14.45
CA TYR A 98 -4.12 -23.14 13.26
C TYR A 98 -4.09 -23.99 12.00
N SER A 99 -4.96 -23.65 11.03
CA SER A 99 -4.92 -24.21 9.68
C SER A 99 -4.44 -23.14 8.70
N VAL A 100 -3.45 -23.52 7.89
CA VAL A 100 -3.03 -22.78 6.72
C VAL A 100 -3.72 -23.39 5.52
N GLN A 101 -4.69 -22.69 4.93
CA GLN A 101 -5.23 -23.10 3.64
C GLN A 101 -4.11 -22.99 2.58
N PRO A 102 -3.96 -23.97 1.69
CA PRO A 102 -3.06 -23.83 0.55
C PRO A 102 -3.50 -22.60 -0.23
N PRO A 103 -2.59 -21.67 -0.54
CA PRO A 103 -2.98 -20.43 -1.18
C PRO A 103 -3.46 -20.73 -2.59
N GLU A 104 -4.66 -20.27 -2.93
CA GLU A 104 -4.99 -20.00 -4.33
C GLU A 104 -4.03 -18.91 -4.84
N HIS A 105 -3.67 -18.93 -6.13
CA HIS A 105 -2.73 -17.98 -6.73
C HIS A 105 -2.99 -16.49 -6.38
N PRO A 106 -4.23 -15.99 -6.27
CA PRO A 106 -4.49 -14.62 -5.82
C PRO A 106 -3.98 -14.33 -4.41
N VAL A 107 -4.02 -15.33 -3.52
CA VAL A 107 -3.70 -15.17 -2.11
C VAL A 107 -2.19 -14.99 -1.88
N GLU A 108 -1.34 -15.68 -2.65
CA GLU A 108 0.11 -15.48 -2.66
C GLU A 108 0.49 -14.08 -3.13
N LEU A 109 -0.15 -13.59 -4.18
CA LEU A 109 0.07 -12.23 -4.69
C LEU A 109 -0.32 -11.19 -3.65
N TRP A 110 -1.45 -11.36 -2.97
CA TRP A 110 -1.88 -10.48 -1.89
C TRP A 110 -0.92 -10.48 -0.69
N ARG A 111 -0.40 -11.65 -0.31
CA ARG A 111 0.64 -11.76 0.73
C ARG A 111 1.93 -11.07 0.30
N THR A 112 2.32 -11.23 -0.95
CA THR A 112 3.51 -10.58 -1.54
C THR A 112 3.33 -9.06 -1.53
N LEU A 113 2.16 -8.56 -1.94
CA LEU A 113 1.81 -7.14 -1.91
C LEU A 113 1.89 -6.57 -0.49
N HIS A 114 1.33 -7.29 0.48
CA HIS A 114 1.41 -6.94 1.90
C HIS A 114 2.88 -6.85 2.35
N GLY A 115 3.70 -7.86 2.04
CA GLY A 115 5.13 -7.85 2.33
C GLY A 115 5.84 -6.63 1.75
N LEU A 116 5.67 -6.37 0.45
CA LEU A 116 6.28 -5.22 -0.24
C LEU A 116 5.92 -3.88 0.40
N VAL A 117 4.65 -3.69 0.80
CA VAL A 117 4.21 -2.47 1.48
C VAL A 117 4.88 -2.32 2.85
N PHE A 118 4.86 -3.34 3.69
CA PHE A 118 5.42 -3.27 5.04
C PHE A 118 6.94 -3.17 5.05
N ASP A 119 7.58 -3.87 4.11
CA ASP A 119 9.01 -3.98 4.05
C ASP A 119 9.66 -2.79 3.37
N HIS A 120 8.95 -1.97 2.59
CA HIS A 120 9.58 -0.89 1.82
C HIS A 120 8.90 0.48 1.95
N LEU A 121 7.74 0.57 2.60
CA LEU A 121 7.06 1.84 2.82
C LEU A 121 6.99 2.19 4.32
N ILE A 122 7.21 3.48 4.62
CA ILE A 122 7.02 4.06 5.95
C ILE A 122 5.95 5.15 5.92
N HIS A 123 5.50 5.60 7.10
CA HIS A 123 4.43 6.58 7.24
C HIS A 123 3.15 6.22 6.48
N VAL A 124 2.88 4.92 6.36
CA VAL A 124 1.78 4.37 5.57
C VAL A 124 0.44 4.79 6.18
N ALA A 125 -0.44 5.32 5.33
CA ALA A 125 -1.82 5.63 5.68
C ALA A 125 -2.75 5.27 4.53
N LEU A 126 -3.96 4.84 4.86
CA LEU A 126 -5.05 4.68 3.90
C LEU A 126 -5.85 5.97 3.83
N TRP A 127 -6.05 6.46 2.62
CA TRP A 127 -6.89 7.60 2.32
C TRP A 127 -8.13 7.09 1.61
N HIS A 128 -9.27 7.26 2.27
CA HIS A 128 -10.58 6.89 1.77
C HIS A 128 -11.26 8.15 1.25
N CYS A 129 -11.37 8.24 -0.07
CA CYS A 129 -11.89 9.38 -0.81
C CYS A 129 -13.30 9.05 -1.30
N ILE A 130 -14.32 9.62 -0.64
CA ILE A 130 -15.73 9.37 -0.95
C ILE A 130 -16.11 10.24 -2.14
N LEU A 131 -16.44 9.60 -3.27
CA LEU A 131 -16.82 10.30 -4.51
C LEU A 131 -18.30 10.65 -4.49
N ASN A 132 -19.13 9.70 -4.08
CA ASN A 132 -20.57 9.85 -3.91
C ASN A 132 -21.09 8.87 -2.85
N GLY A 133 -22.42 8.67 -2.77
CA GLY A 133 -23.04 7.81 -1.77
C GLY A 133 -22.71 6.33 -1.88
N VAL A 134 -22.19 5.85 -3.02
CA VAL A 134 -21.94 4.43 -3.30
C VAL A 134 -20.51 4.15 -3.79
N GLU A 135 -19.82 5.13 -4.35
CA GLU A 135 -18.46 4.99 -4.88
C GLU A 135 -17.43 5.72 -4.02
N SER A 136 -16.31 5.06 -3.81
CA SER A 136 -15.12 5.64 -3.17
C SER A 136 -13.85 5.17 -3.82
N ASP A 137 -12.80 6.00 -3.79
CA ASP A 137 -11.45 5.54 -4.07
C ASP A 137 -10.71 5.26 -2.75
N LEU A 138 -9.89 4.21 -2.76
CA LEU A 138 -8.97 3.87 -1.70
C LEU A 138 -7.54 4.07 -2.18
N HIS A 139 -6.76 4.86 -1.44
CA HIS A 139 -5.34 5.06 -1.70
C HIS A 139 -4.52 4.66 -0.48
N LEU A 140 -3.80 3.55 -0.57
CA LEU A 140 -2.79 3.18 0.42
C LEU A 140 -1.47 3.85 0.03
N ILE A 141 -1.06 4.85 0.80
CA ILE A 141 0.09 5.70 0.45
C ILE A 141 1.13 5.61 1.55
N GLY A 142 2.39 5.36 1.16
CA GLY A 142 3.54 5.36 2.05
C GLY A 142 4.77 5.95 1.38
N ARG A 143 5.76 6.35 2.17
CA ARG A 143 7.03 6.88 1.67
C ARG A 143 8.02 5.75 1.50
N HIS A 144 8.64 5.66 0.32
CA HIS A 144 9.68 4.66 0.07
C HIS A 144 10.87 4.88 1.01
N VAL A 145 11.41 3.78 1.52
CA VAL A 145 12.64 3.77 2.30
C VAL A 145 13.59 2.72 1.75
N LEU A 146 14.84 3.14 1.56
CA LEU A 146 15.97 2.30 1.19
C LEU A 146 16.98 2.32 2.34
N ILE A 147 17.38 1.15 2.80
CA ILE A 147 18.46 0.97 3.77
C ILE A 147 19.60 0.28 3.05
N GLN A 148 20.72 1.00 2.89
CA GLN A 148 21.94 0.47 2.32
C GLN A 148 22.94 0.20 3.44
N HIS A 149 23.56 -0.97 3.41
CA HIS A 149 24.62 -1.32 4.34
C HIS A 149 25.98 -1.00 3.70
N ASP A 150 26.80 -0.27 4.44
CA ASP A 150 28.21 -0.07 4.08
C ASP A 150 29.03 -1.23 4.69
N PRO A 151 29.59 -2.13 3.87
CA PRO A 151 30.33 -3.28 4.35
C PRO A 151 31.66 -2.90 5.03
N ASP A 152 32.23 -1.75 4.69
CA ASP A 152 33.55 -1.33 5.17
C ASP A 152 33.45 -0.65 6.55
N THR A 153 32.38 0.08 6.79
CA THR A 153 32.14 0.80 8.06
C THR A 153 31.12 0.12 8.96
N ASN A 154 30.43 -0.91 8.47
CA ASN A 154 29.27 -1.55 9.09
C ASN A 154 28.12 -0.56 9.40
N ALA A 155 28.08 0.59 8.73
CA ALA A 155 27.06 1.61 8.91
C ALA A 155 25.81 1.28 8.08
N ALA A 156 24.63 1.70 8.58
CA ALA A 156 23.38 1.63 7.85
C ALA A 156 22.99 3.04 7.38
N ASN A 157 22.92 3.24 6.06
CA ASN A 157 22.50 4.47 5.43
C ASN A 157 21.02 4.39 5.06
N LEU A 158 20.21 5.26 5.66
CA LEU A 158 18.79 5.38 5.36
C LEU A 158 18.57 6.48 4.33
N GLN A 159 17.89 6.15 3.24
CA GLN A 159 17.47 7.07 2.19
C GLN A 159 15.95 7.02 2.07
N LEU A 160 15.33 8.19 2.02
CA LEU A 160 13.89 8.33 1.78
C LEU A 160 13.65 8.69 0.33
N GLY A 161 12.80 7.90 -0.33
CA GLY A 161 12.36 8.16 -1.70
C GLY A 161 11.07 8.98 -1.76
N ASN A 162 10.41 8.86 -2.91
CA ASN A 162 9.11 9.43 -3.18
C ASN A 162 8.00 8.69 -2.41
N TRP A 163 6.81 9.28 -2.44
CA TRP A 163 5.61 8.62 -1.96
C TRP A 163 5.12 7.63 -3.02
N VAL A 164 4.71 6.45 -2.60
CA VAL A 164 4.14 5.40 -3.45
C VAL A 164 2.69 5.19 -3.03
N ALA A 165 1.79 5.29 -3.99
CA ALA A 165 0.35 5.15 -3.79
C ALA A 165 -0.19 3.92 -4.54
N LEU A 166 -0.75 2.98 -3.79
CA LEU A 166 -1.57 1.90 -4.33
C LEU A 166 -3.02 2.38 -4.31
N SER A 167 -3.62 2.55 -5.49
CA SER A 167 -4.93 3.17 -5.67
C SER A 167 -5.92 2.21 -6.31
N THR A 168 -7.12 2.13 -5.77
CA THR A 168 -8.21 1.32 -6.33
C THR A 168 -9.56 1.98 -6.04
N ARG A 169 -10.62 1.47 -6.66
CA ARG A 169 -11.99 1.93 -6.46
C ARG A 169 -12.79 0.85 -5.74
N ILE A 170 -13.75 1.29 -4.93
CA ILE A 170 -14.72 0.42 -4.27
C ILE A 170 -16.13 0.93 -4.54
N VAL A 171 -17.05 -0.01 -4.66
CA VAL A 171 -18.50 0.23 -4.63
C VAL A 171 -19.05 -0.40 -3.34
N GLN A 172 -19.88 0.35 -2.62
CA GLN A 172 -20.53 -0.07 -1.38
C GLN A 172 -21.96 0.46 -1.38
N THR A 173 -22.95 -0.42 -1.38
CA THR A 173 -24.39 -0.06 -1.39
C THR A 173 -25.06 -0.14 -0.02
#